data_AF-A0A522ZMY7-F1
#
_entry.id   AF-A0A522ZMY7-F1
#
_cell.length_a   1.000
_cell.length_b   1.000
_cell.length_c   1.000
_cell.angle_alpha   90.00
_cell.angle_beta   90.00
_cell.angle_gamma   90.00
#
_symmetry.space_group_name_H-M   'P 1'
#
loop_
_entity.id
_entity.type
_entity.pdbx_description
1 polymer ?
#
loop_
_entity_poly.entity_id
_entity_poly.type
_entity_poly.pdbx_seq_one_letter_code
_entity_poly.pdbx_strand_id
1 'polypeptide(L)'
;MAKTLAQLNAQIAELQKKADAVKAKEAVGVIERIKEAIAHYGLTATDLGLSGRVVKGVQSVGATGTVAARKTRKKAAKKPGGVVRYRDEAGNAWTGHGKRPRWFLAALEAGKTPDDLEAK
;
A
#
# COMPACT_ATOMS: atom_id res chain seq x y z
N MET A 1 -17.20 24.37 38.76
CA MET A 1 -16.63 23.01 38.66
C MET A 1 -15.92 22.89 37.32
N ALA A 2 -14.68 22.40 37.29
CA ALA A 2 -13.98 22.15 36.04
C ALA A 2 -14.61 20.95 35.31
N LYS A 3 -14.67 20.98 33.97
CA LYS A 3 -15.15 19.84 33.18
C LYS A 3 -14.27 18.63 33.46
N THR A 4 -14.89 17.47 33.64
CA THR A 4 -14.13 16.23 33.87
C THR A 4 -13.48 15.76 32.58
N LEU A 5 -12.43 14.94 32.68
CA LEU A 5 -11.77 14.36 31.51
C LEU A 5 -12.75 13.61 30.59
N ALA A 6 -13.71 12.88 31.18
CA ALA A 6 -14.75 12.18 30.43
C ALA A 6 -15.65 13.15 29.62
N GLN A 7 -16.02 14.28 30.22
CA GLN A 7 -16.81 15.32 29.55
C GLN A 7 -16.04 16.00 28.41
N LEU A 8 -14.74 16.24 28.60
CA LEU A 8 -13.88 16.80 27.54
C LEU A 8 -13.75 15.83 26.36
N ASN A 9 -13.52 14.54 26.62
CA ASN A 9 -13.43 13.52 25.57
C ASN A 9 -14.74 13.35 24.79
N ALA A 10 -15.89 13.40 25.47
CA ALA A 10 -17.20 13.38 24.79
C ALA A 10 -17.38 14.58 23.85
N GLN A 11 -16.98 15.79 24.30
CA GLN A 11 -17.04 16.99 23.46
C GLN A 11 -16.09 16.91 22.26
N ILE A 12 -14.88 16.35 22.44
CA ILE A 12 -13.95 16.12 21.33
C ILE A 12 -14.57 15.19 20.28
N ALA A 13 -15.17 14.08 20.71
CA ALA A 13 -15.80 13.12 19.79
C ALA A 13 -16.97 13.75 19.02
N GLU A 14 -17.78 14.58 19.69
CA GLU A 14 -18.87 15.30 19.04
C GLU A 14 -18.37 16.32 18.02
N LEU A 15 -17.34 17.10 18.38
CA LEU A 15 -16.72 18.08 17.48
C LEU A 15 -16.05 17.40 16.28
N GLN A 16 -15.42 16.24 16.47
CA GLN A 16 -14.86 15.44 15.37
C GLN A 16 -15.95 14.98 14.40
N LYS A 17 -17.06 14.44 14.90
CA LYS A 17 -18.21 14.05 14.05
C LYS A 17 -18.76 15.24 13.26
N LYS A 18 -18.88 16.42 13.89
CA LYS A 18 -19.31 17.65 13.23
C LYS A 18 -18.31 18.08 12.14
N ALA A 19 -17.01 18.02 12.42
CA ALA A 19 -15.97 18.34 11.46
C ALA A 19 -16.01 17.42 10.24
N ASP A 20 -16.17 16.11 10.45
CA ASP A 20 -16.24 15.14 9.35
C ASP A 20 -17.52 15.31 8.52
N ALA A 21 -18.65 15.63 9.16
CA ALA A 21 -19.88 15.95 8.45
C ALA A 21 -19.76 17.22 7.58
N VAL A 22 -19.04 18.24 8.05
CA VAL A 22 -18.75 19.45 7.25
C VAL A 22 -17.83 19.10 6.08
N LYS A 23 -16.73 18.40 6.32
CA LYS A 23 -15.81 17.94 5.27
C LYS A 23 -16.51 17.13 4.18
N ALA A 24 -17.42 16.22 4.57
CA ALA A 24 -18.16 15.40 3.63
C ALA A 24 -19.05 16.27 2.71
N LYS A 25 -19.70 17.30 3.26
CA LYS A 25 -20.54 18.22 2.49
C LYS A 25 -19.71 19.07 1.52
N GLU A 26 -18.60 19.62 1.98
CA GLU A 26 -17.68 20.40 1.15
C GLU A 26 -17.06 19.56 0.04
N ALA A 27 -16.70 18.31 0.36
CA ALA A 27 -16.13 17.38 -0.60
C ALA A 27 -17.06 17.10 -1.78
N VAL A 28 -18.39 17.03 -1.59
CA VAL A 28 -19.34 16.82 -2.69
C VAL A 28 -19.23 17.94 -3.74
N GLY A 29 -19.29 19.20 -3.32
CA GLY A 29 -19.18 20.34 -4.25
C GLY A 29 -17.79 20.49 -4.88
N VAL A 30 -16.73 20.09 -4.17
CA VAL A 30 -15.37 20.02 -4.74
C VAL A 30 -15.28 18.92 -5.80
N ILE A 31 -15.85 17.74 -5.53
CA ILE A 31 -15.85 16.59 -6.45
C ILE A 31 -16.60 16.96 -7.74
N GLU A 32 -17.73 17.65 -7.67
CA GLU A 32 -18.46 18.09 -8.87
C GLU A 32 -17.62 19.01 -9.74
N ARG A 33 -16.96 20.02 -9.16
CA ARG A 33 -16.05 20.92 -9.88
C ARG A 33 -14.86 20.18 -10.51
N ILE A 34 -14.28 19.21 -9.79
CA ILE A 34 -13.19 18.38 -10.32
C ILE A 34 -13.68 17.51 -11.49
N LYS A 35 -14.89 16.94 -11.40
CA LYS A 35 -15.48 16.15 -12.49
C LYS A 35 -15.70 17.00 -13.75
N GLU A 36 -16.19 18.22 -13.60
CA GLU A 36 -16.35 19.14 -14.72
C GLU A 36 -15.00 19.48 -15.35
N ALA A 37 -13.98 19.78 -14.54
CA ALA A 37 -12.62 20.02 -15.03
C ALA A 37 -12.03 18.79 -15.75
N ILE A 38 -12.24 17.58 -15.22
CA ILE A 38 -11.83 16.33 -15.88
C ILE A 38 -12.51 16.18 -17.24
N ALA A 39 -13.82 16.43 -17.32
CA ALA A 39 -14.59 16.29 -18.56
C ALA A 39 -14.22 17.36 -19.59
N HIS A 40 -14.02 18.61 -19.16
CA HIS A 40 -13.74 19.74 -20.05
C HIS A 40 -12.32 19.69 -20.61
N TYR A 41 -11.33 19.33 -19.79
CA TYR A 41 -9.92 19.33 -20.18
C TYR A 41 -9.37 17.94 -20.50
N GLY A 42 -10.19 16.88 -20.39
CA GLY A 42 -9.76 15.51 -20.64
C GLY A 42 -8.70 15.01 -19.64
N LEU A 43 -8.69 15.54 -18.41
CA LEU A 43 -7.65 15.22 -17.42
C LEU A 43 -7.74 13.74 -17.02
N THR A 44 -6.62 13.05 -17.10
CA THR A 44 -6.51 11.67 -16.63
C THR A 44 -5.96 11.63 -15.22
N ALA A 45 -6.06 10.45 -14.58
CA ALA A 45 -5.41 10.22 -13.29
C ALA A 45 -3.90 10.50 -13.32
N THR A 46 -3.25 10.43 -14.49
CA THR A 46 -1.83 10.75 -14.64
C THR A 46 -1.57 12.24 -14.61
N ASP A 47 -2.42 13.04 -15.26
CA ASP A 47 -2.32 14.50 -15.28
C ASP A 47 -2.57 15.10 -13.89
N LEU A 48 -3.39 14.43 -13.08
CA LEU A 48 -3.67 14.78 -11.69
C LEU A 48 -2.61 14.23 -10.71
N GLY A 49 -1.60 13.48 -11.18
CA GLY A 49 -0.61 12.81 -10.34
C GLY A 49 -1.18 11.71 -9.44
N LEU A 50 -2.40 11.25 -9.73
CA LEU A 50 -3.14 10.20 -8.99
C LEU A 50 -2.79 8.78 -9.48
N SER A 51 -2.14 8.62 -10.63
CA SER A 51 -1.81 7.31 -11.23
C SER A 51 -0.60 6.60 -10.61
N GLY A 52 -0.07 7.09 -9.47
CA GLY A 52 1.29 6.71 -9.04
C GLY A 52 1.58 6.68 -7.53
N ARG A 53 0.70 6.11 -6.71
CA ARG A 53 1.12 5.39 -5.49
C ARG A 53 -0.01 4.46 -5.06
N VAL A 54 0.12 3.16 -5.36
CA VAL A 54 -0.63 2.14 -4.63
C VAL A 54 -0.11 2.17 -3.19
N VAL A 55 -0.70 3.04 -2.37
CA VAL A 55 -0.58 2.92 -0.92
C VAL A 55 -1.30 1.62 -0.61
N LYS A 56 -0.50 0.59 -0.32
CA LYS A 56 -0.97 -0.71 0.17
C LYS A 56 -1.71 -0.48 1.48
N GLY A 57 -2.99 -0.13 1.43
CA GLY A 57 -3.75 0.11 2.64
C GLY A 57 -5.01 0.97 2.55
N VAL A 58 -5.69 1.10 1.42
CA VAL A 58 -7.14 1.37 1.47
C VAL A 58 -7.78 0.64 0.29
N GLN A 59 -8.47 -0.46 0.56
CA GLN A 59 -9.38 -1.04 -0.43
C GLN A 59 -10.49 -0.01 -0.65
N SER A 60 -10.59 0.53 -1.86
CA SER A 60 -11.74 1.30 -2.30
C SER A 60 -12.97 0.40 -2.20
N VAL A 61 -13.91 0.77 -1.32
CA VAL A 61 -15.22 0.16 -1.26
C VAL A 61 -16.15 0.95 -2.18
N GLY A 62 -16.63 0.30 -3.24
CA GLY A 62 -17.68 0.78 -4.14
C GLY A 62 -17.31 0.61 -5.60
N ALA A 63 -18.10 0.00 -6.48
CA ALA A 63 -19.39 -0.67 -6.36
C ALA A 63 -19.61 -1.51 -7.64
N THR A 64 -20.56 -2.46 -7.57
CA THR A 64 -21.19 -3.25 -8.65
C THR A 64 -20.42 -4.45 -9.22
N GLY A 65 -20.96 -5.66 -8.98
CA GLY A 65 -20.59 -6.87 -9.70
C GLY A 65 -20.66 -8.17 -8.89
N THR A 66 -21.87 -8.71 -8.71
CA THR A 66 -22.21 -10.12 -8.40
C THR A 66 -21.54 -10.81 -7.19
N VAL A 67 -22.37 -11.17 -6.21
CA VAL A 67 -22.02 -11.94 -5.02
C VAL A 67 -21.70 -13.39 -5.42
N ALA A 68 -20.43 -13.71 -5.67
CA ALA A 68 -19.97 -15.09 -5.80
C ALA A 68 -19.28 -15.54 -4.51
N ALA A 69 -20.02 -16.36 -3.76
CA ALA A 69 -19.58 -17.34 -2.76
C ALA A 69 -18.26 -17.08 -2.01
N ARG A 70 -18.40 -16.72 -0.73
CA ARG A 70 -17.36 -16.77 0.31
C ARG A 70 -16.75 -18.17 0.41
N LYS A 71 -15.68 -18.44 -0.35
CA LYS A 71 -14.76 -19.55 -0.05
C LYS A 71 -13.73 -19.07 0.96
N THR A 72 -13.79 -19.67 2.14
CA THR A 72 -12.73 -19.68 3.15
C THR A 72 -11.38 -19.92 2.47
N ARG A 73 -10.53 -18.89 2.40
CA ARG A 73 -9.17 -19.06 1.88
C ARG A 73 -8.37 -19.82 2.92
N LYS A 74 -8.34 -21.14 2.73
CA LYS A 74 -7.32 -22.06 3.25
C LYS A 74 -5.96 -21.36 3.23
N LYS A 75 -5.25 -21.44 4.35
CA LYS A 75 -3.82 -21.11 4.49
C LYS A 75 -3.08 -21.68 3.28
N ALA A 76 -2.67 -20.80 2.36
CA ALA A 76 -1.97 -21.21 1.16
C ALA A 76 -0.65 -21.87 1.57
N ALA A 77 -0.52 -23.14 1.21
CA ALA A 77 0.69 -23.92 1.36
C ALA A 77 1.89 -23.17 0.76
N LYS A 78 3.05 -23.26 1.42
CA LYS A 78 4.31 -22.71 0.94
C LYS A 78 4.54 -23.18 -0.51
N LYS A 79 4.53 -22.25 -1.47
CA LYS A 79 5.05 -22.53 -2.82
C LYS A 79 6.50 -22.98 -2.68
N PRO A 80 6.97 -23.97 -3.48
CA PRO A 80 8.39 -24.31 -3.50
C PRO A 80 9.16 -23.03 -3.85
N GLY A 81 10.19 -22.73 -3.04
CA GLY A 81 10.99 -21.52 -3.20
C GLY A 81 11.50 -21.43 -4.63
N GLY A 82 11.30 -20.27 -5.26
CA GLY A 82 11.86 -20.00 -6.58
C GLY A 82 13.36 -20.31 -6.58
N VAL A 83 13.85 -20.81 -7.71
CA VAL A 83 15.25 -21.20 -7.94
C VAL A 83 16.19 -20.24 -7.20
N VAL A 84 16.90 -20.75 -6.19
CA VAL A 84 17.94 -19.97 -5.50
C VAL A 84 18.99 -19.68 -6.55
N ARG A 85 19.15 -18.40 -6.92
CA ARG A 85 20.10 -18.00 -7.94
C ARG A 85 21.44 -17.63 -7.35
N TYR A 86 21.49 -17.14 -6.11
CA TYR A 86 22.73 -16.73 -5.47
C TYR A 86 22.86 -17.35 -4.08
N ARG A 87 24.07 -17.78 -3.70
CA ARG A 87 24.44 -18.30 -2.38
C ARG A 87 25.79 -17.75 -1.93
N ASP A 88 26.00 -17.64 -0.62
CA ASP A 88 27.32 -17.37 -0.03
C ASP A 88 27.86 -18.58 0.74
N GLU A 89 29.13 -18.46 1.17
CA GLU A 89 29.81 -19.45 2.01
C GLU A 89 29.19 -19.58 3.42
N ALA A 90 28.47 -18.55 3.87
CA ALA A 90 27.79 -18.53 5.15
C ALA A 90 26.40 -19.22 5.12
N GLY A 91 26.02 -19.81 3.98
CA GLY A 91 24.76 -20.52 3.80
C GLY A 91 23.55 -19.62 3.53
N ASN A 92 23.75 -18.32 3.33
CA ASN A 92 22.70 -17.43 2.89
C ASN A 92 22.40 -17.65 1.40
N ALA A 93 21.13 -17.48 1.04
CA ALA A 93 20.61 -17.77 -0.28
C ALA A 93 19.64 -16.67 -0.74
N TRP A 94 19.75 -16.25 -2.00
CA TRP A 94 18.89 -15.25 -2.61
C TRP A 94 18.44 -15.70 -3.99
N THR A 95 17.15 -15.59 -4.27
CA THR A 95 16.54 -16.07 -5.52
C THR A 95 16.76 -15.12 -6.70
N GLY A 96 17.55 -14.06 -6.53
CA GLY A 96 17.73 -12.98 -7.52
C GLY A 96 16.50 -12.07 -7.68
N HIS A 97 15.41 -12.35 -6.96
CA HIS A 97 14.16 -11.60 -7.02
C HIS A 97 13.94 -10.82 -5.73
N GLY A 98 13.45 -9.58 -5.85
CA GLY A 98 13.16 -8.69 -4.72
C GLY A 98 14.38 -7.91 -4.22
N LYS A 99 14.31 -7.40 -2.98
CA LYS A 99 15.38 -6.58 -2.41
C LYS A 99 16.65 -7.41 -2.21
N ARG A 100 17.79 -6.92 -2.73
CA ARG A 100 19.10 -7.53 -2.52
C ARG A 100 19.41 -7.61 -1.02
N PRO A 101 19.76 -8.80 -0.49
CA PRO A 101 20.11 -8.94 0.92
C PRO A 101 21.48 -8.32 1.21
N ARG A 102 21.73 -7.98 2.49
CA ARG A 102 22.95 -7.28 2.90
C ARG A 102 24.23 -8.07 2.60
N TRP A 103 24.19 -9.40 2.76
CA TRP A 103 25.34 -10.27 2.45
C TRP A 103 25.73 -10.21 0.97
N PHE A 104 24.74 -10.09 0.06
CA PHE A 104 25.01 -9.99 -1.37
C PHE A 104 25.67 -8.65 -1.72
N LEU A 105 25.23 -7.56 -1.08
CA LEU A 105 25.88 -6.25 -1.24
C LEU A 105 27.29 -6.23 -0.65
N ALA A 106 27.47 -6.81 0.55
CA ALA A 106 28.78 -6.92 1.19
C ALA A 106 29.75 -7.77 0.36
N ALA A 107 29.26 -8.83 -0.29
CA ALA A 107 30.08 -9.64 -1.19
C ALA A 107 30.48 -8.86 -2.47
N LEU A 108 29.58 -8.04 -3.03
CA LEU A 108 29.93 -7.13 -4.13
C LEU A 108 30.97 -6.07 -3.69
N GLU A 109 30.84 -5.52 -2.49
CA GLU A 109 31.81 -4.57 -1.92
C GLU A 109 33.16 -5.23 -1.61
N ALA A 110 33.15 -6.51 -1.21
CA ALA A 110 34.35 -7.33 -1.01
C ALA A 110 35.04 -7.74 -2.33
N GLY A 111 34.52 -7.27 -3.49
CA GLY A 111 35.09 -7.54 -4.80
C GLY A 111 34.66 -8.87 -5.42
N LYS A 112 33.72 -9.61 -4.81
CA LYS A 112 33.13 -10.80 -5.42
C LYS A 112 32.12 -10.38 -6.49
N THR A 113 32.09 -11.08 -7.61
CA THR A 113 31.12 -10.81 -8.68
C THR A 113 29.81 -11.53 -8.40
N PRO A 114 28.67 -11.07 -8.98
CA PRO A 114 27.41 -11.81 -8.91
C PRO A 114 27.53 -13.26 -9.40
N ASP A 115 28.44 -13.53 -10.34
CA ASP A 115 28.69 -14.85 -10.93
C ASP A 115 29.33 -15.81 -9.91
N ASP A 116 30.27 -15.32 -9.10
CA ASP A 116 30.90 -16.08 -8.01
C ASP A 116 29.90 -16.46 -6.91
N LEU A 117 28.87 -15.64 -6.75
CA LEU A 117 27.79 -15.88 -5.82
C LEU A 117 26.66 -16.69 -6.47
N GLU A 118 26.71 -17.05 -7.75
CA GLU A 118 25.63 -17.77 -8.42
C GLU A 118 25.58 -19.22 -7.90
N ALA A 119 24.43 -19.63 -7.38
CA ALA A 119 24.18 -20.97 -6.90
C ALA A 119 24.04 -21.90 -8.12
N LYS A 120 25.17 -22.50 -8.51
CA LYS A 120 25.23 -23.52 -9.57
C LYS A 120 24.58 -24.83 -9.15
#